data_AF-A0A2N2USX2-F1
#
_entry.id   AF-A0A2N2USX2-F1
#
_cell.length_a   1.000
_cell.length_b   1.000
_cell.length_c   1.000
_cell.angle_alpha   90.00
_cell.angle_beta   90.00
_cell.angle_gamma   90.00
#
_symmetry.space_group_name_H-M   'P 1'
#
loop_
_entity.id
_entity.type
_entity.pdbx_description
1 polymer ?
#
loop_
_entity_poly.entity_id
_entity_poly.type
_entity_poly.pdbx_seq_one_letter_code
_entity_poly.pdbx_strand_id
1 'polypeptide(L)' 'MNESEIRTVVLATLLSIAPEAETDELRSERPLRNQVDLDSMDWLNFLLGLHERLKVDIPEADYRKLVTLDDVVAYLKTKL' A
#
# COMPACT_ATOMS: atom_id res chain seq x y z
N MET A 1 -12.58 -7.78 5.33
CA MET A 1 -11.37 -8.49 5.86
C MET A 1 -10.89 -7.85 7.16
N ASN A 2 -10.09 -8.53 7.98
CA ASN A 2 -9.48 -7.91 9.17
C ASN A 2 -8.19 -7.13 8.81
N GLU A 3 -7.74 -6.29 9.74
CA GLU A 3 -6.61 -5.37 9.53
C GLU A 3 -5.27 -6.09 9.27
N SER A 4 -5.03 -7.20 9.97
CA SER A 4 -3.80 -7.99 9.80
C SER A 4 -3.74 -8.67 8.43
N GLU A 5 -4.88 -9.16 7.93
CA GLU A 5 -4.99 -9.73 6.59
C GLU A 5 -4.74 -8.67 5.52
N ILE A 6 -5.35 -7.49 5.66
CA ILE A 6 -5.13 -6.36 4.74
C ILE A 6 -3.65 -5.97 4.75
N ARG A 7 -3.05 -5.79 5.93
CA ARG A 7 -1.63 -5.45 6.07
C ARG A 7 -0.73 -6.48 5.38
N THR A 8 -1.05 -7.77 5.50
CA THR A 8 -0.31 -8.84 4.82
C THR A 8 -0.35 -8.70 3.30
N VAL A 9 -1.54 -8.45 2.73
CA VAL A 9 -1.67 -8.24 1.28
C VAL A 9 -0.94 -6.97 0.83
N VAL A 10 -1.02 -5.90 1.62
CA VAL A 10 -0.33 -4.64 1.35
C VAL A 10 1.18 -4.84 1.29
N LEU A 11 1.77 -5.48 2.30
CA LEU A 11 3.21 -5.76 2.33
C LEU A 11 3.63 -6.74 1.22
N ALA A 12 2.83 -7.76 0.93
CA ALA A 12 3.12 -8.68 -0.17
C ALA A 12 3.06 -8.01 -1.55
N THR A 13 2.21 -7.00 -1.71
CA THR A 13 2.13 -6.20 -2.95
C THR A 13 3.33 -5.26 -3.03
N LEU A 14 3.71 -4.64 -1.93
CA LEU A 14 4.89 -3.79 -1.81
C LEU A 14 6.17 -4.54 -2.21
N LEU A 15 6.37 -5.73 -1.64
CA LEU A 15 7.51 -6.60 -1.92
C LEU A 15 7.55 -7.14 -3.36
N SER A 16 6.42 -7.11 -4.09
CA SER A 16 6.43 -7.47 -5.51
C SER A 16 7.01 -6.37 -6.41
N ILE A 17 7.13 -5.15 -5.90
CA ILE A 17 7.65 -3.98 -6.61
C ILE A 17 9.04 -3.62 -6.09
N ALA A 18 9.19 -3.54 -4.77
CA ALA A 18 10.45 -3.34 -4.08
C ALA A 18 10.78 -4.59 -3.22
N PRO A 19 11.31 -5.67 -3.83
CA PRO A 19 11.66 -6.90 -3.12
C PRO A 19 12.76 -6.72 -2.06
N GLU A 20 13.56 -5.67 -2.18
CA GLU A 20 14.60 -5.26 -1.23
C GLU A 20 14.07 -4.50 0.00
N ALA A 21 12.78 -4.17 0.04
CA ALA A 21 12.19 -3.42 1.14
C ALA A 21 12.17 -4.21 2.46
N GLU A 22 12.73 -3.63 3.52
CA GLU A 22 12.72 -4.19 4.88
C GLU A 22 11.39 -3.87 5.59
N THR A 23 10.40 -4.74 5.41
CA THR A 23 9.02 -4.49 5.90
C THR A 23 8.88 -4.40 7.41
N ASP A 24 9.83 -4.95 8.16
CA ASP A 24 9.93 -4.92 9.62
C ASP A 24 10.47 -3.59 10.16
N GLU A 25 11.23 -2.86 9.35
CA GLU A 25 11.70 -1.52 9.72
C GLU A 25 10.67 -0.41 9.45
N LEU A 26 9.64 -0.71 8.65
CA LEU A 26 8.60 0.26 8.27
C LEU A 26 7.91 0.89 9.48
N ARG A 27 7.85 2.22 9.46
CA ARG A 27 7.05 3.02 10.39
C ARG A 27 5.70 3.31 9.73
N SER A 28 4.67 2.83 10.41
CA SER A 28 3.28 2.79 9.93
C SER A 28 2.72 4.17 9.58
N GLU A 29 3.16 5.18 10.34
CA GLU A 29 2.76 6.58 10.30
C GLU A 29 3.63 7.47 9.41
N ARG A 30 4.69 6.92 8.81
CA ARG A 30 5.58 7.65 7.91
C ARG A 30 5.20 7.43 6.44
N PRO A 31 5.50 8.38 5.54
CA PRO A 31 5.24 8.22 4.12
C PRO A 31 5.86 6.93 3.59
N LEU A 32 5.03 6.02 3.08
CA LEU A 32 5.44 4.67 2.71
C LEU A 32 6.45 4.71 1.56
N ARG A 33 6.16 5.49 0.51
CA ARG A 33 7.04 5.64 -0.66
C ARG A 33 8.48 5.98 -0.30
N ASN A 34 8.68 6.88 0.65
CA ASN A 34 10.01 7.36 1.02
C ASN A 34 10.79 6.34 1.85
N GLN A 35 10.11 5.38 2.48
CA GLN A 35 10.77 4.35 3.31
C GLN A 35 11.29 3.18 2.47
N VAL A 36 10.78 3.02 1.26
CA VAL A 36 11.09 1.92 0.34
C VAL A 36 11.53 2.42 -1.03
N ASP A 37 11.97 3.68 -1.08
CA ASP A 37 12.50 4.37 -2.27
C ASP A 37 11.64 4.23 -3.55
N LEU A 38 10.31 4.18 -3.40
CA LEU A 38 9.41 4.09 -4.55
C LEU A 38 9.24 5.42 -5.26
N ASP A 39 9.46 5.40 -6.57
CA ASP A 39 9.15 6.51 -7.44
C ASP A 39 7.63 6.64 -7.70
N SER A 40 7.23 7.56 -8.59
CA SER A 40 5.82 7.78 -8.89
C SER A 40 5.20 6.66 -9.72
N MET A 41 5.98 6.00 -10.59
CA MET A 41 5.51 4.88 -11.39
C MET A 41 5.36 3.64 -10.53
N ASP A 42 6.32 3.36 -9.64
CA ASP A 42 6.24 2.25 -8.71
C ASP A 42 5.07 2.40 -7.76
N TRP A 43 4.80 3.61 -7.28
CA TRP A 43 3.63 3.87 -6.45
C TRP A 43 2.31 3.60 -7.17
N LEU A 44 2.20 4.00 -8.43
CA LEU A 44 1.01 3.70 -9.23
C LEU A 44 0.85 2.19 -9.44
N ASN A 45 1.93 1.48 -9.78
CA ASN A 45 1.93 0.02 -9.91
C ASN A 45 1.53 -0.67 -8.60
N PHE A 46 1.94 -0.12 -7.46
CA PHE A 46 1.55 -0.62 -6.15
C PHE A 46 0.04 -0.50 -5.92
N LEU A 47 -0.54 0.67 -6.20
CA LEU A 47 -1.99 0.86 -6.08
C LEU A 47 -2.78 -0.04 -7.06
N LEU A 48 -2.27 -0.21 -8.29
CA LEU A 48 -2.85 -1.14 -9.25
C LEU A 48 -2.78 -2.59 -8.76
N GLY A 49 -1.66 -3.02 -8.19
CA GLY A 49 -1.51 -4.35 -7.60
C GLY A 49 -2.49 -4.59 -6.44
N LEU A 50 -2.75 -3.58 -5.61
CA LEU A 50 -3.77 -3.65 -4.56
C LEU A 50 -5.17 -3.80 -5.17
N HIS A 51 -5.51 -3.01 -6.19
CA HIS A 51 -6.78 -3.13 -6.92
C HIS A 51 -6.94 -4.54 -7.51
N GLU A 52 -5.93 -5.08 -8.17
CA GLU A 52 -5.99 -6.39 -8.82
C GLU A 52 -6.17 -7.53 -7.83
N ARG A 53 -5.47 -7.49 -6.68
CA ARG A 53 -5.50 -8.55 -5.66
C ARG A 53 -6.76 -8.51 -4.80
N LEU A 54 -7.21 -7.31 -4.43
CA LEU A 54 -8.33 -7.11 -3.50
C LEU A 54 -9.65 -6.82 -4.22
N LYS A 55 -9.63 -6.58 -5.53
CA LYS A 55 -10.80 -6.20 -6.36
C LYS A 55 -11.51 -4.96 -5.84
N VAL A 56 -10.74 -3.98 -5.37
CA VAL A 56 -11.25 -2.70 -4.82
C VAL A 56 -10.91 -1.54 -5.74
N ASP A 57 -11.86 -0.64 -5.99
CA ASP A 57 -11.59 0.56 -6.77
C ASP A 57 -10.83 1.62 -5.96
N ILE A 58 -9.72 2.07 -6.54
CA ILE A 58 -8.88 3.15 -5.98
C ILE A 58 -8.83 4.27 -7.01
N PRO A 59 -9.80 5.22 -6.99
CA PRO A 59 -9.81 6.33 -7.93
C PRO A 59 -8.62 7.27 -7.67
N GLU A 60 -8.08 7.86 -8.73
CA GLU A 60 -6.92 8.77 -8.64
C GLU A 60 -7.14 9.94 -7.68
N ALA A 61 -8.38 10.41 -7.58
CA ALA A 61 -8.78 11.48 -6.65
C ALA A 61 -8.48 11.15 -5.17
N ASP A 62 -8.39 9.85 -4.84
CA ASP A 62 -8.10 9.35 -3.50
C ASP A 62 -6.61 9.06 -3.27
N TYR A 63 -5.73 9.14 -4.28
CA TYR A 63 -4.30 8.82 -4.11
C TYR A 63 -3.62 9.67 -3.05
N ARG A 64 -4.02 10.94 -2.91
CA ARG A 64 -3.51 11.84 -1.87
C ARG A 64 -3.85 11.40 -0.44
N LYS A 65 -4.80 10.48 -0.28
CA LYS A 65 -5.16 9.90 1.02
C LYS A 65 -4.32 8.67 1.34
N LEU A 66 -3.52 8.16 0.40
CA LEU A 66 -2.74 6.94 0.53
C LEU A 66 -1.27 7.34 0.67
N VAL A 67 -0.87 7.83 1.83
CA VAL A 67 0.49 8.36 2.04
C VAL A 67 1.30 7.40 2.90
N THR A 68 0.73 6.95 4.00
CA THR A 68 1.37 6.07 4.98
C THR A 68 0.84 4.64 4.86
N LEU A 69 1.49 3.70 5.54
CA LEU A 69 0.98 2.32 5.59
C LEU A 69 -0.38 2.25 6.30
N ASP A 70 -0.54 3.00 7.38
CA ASP A 70 -1.81 3.07 8.12
C ASP A 70 -2.93 3.65 7.27
N ASP A 71 -2.64 4.69 6.47
CA ASP A 71 -3.61 5.27 5.53
C ASP A 71 -4.11 4.23 4.52
N VAL A 72 -3.18 3.48 3.91
CA VAL A 72 -3.52 2.44 2.92
C VAL A 72 -4.37 1.35 3.56
N VAL A 73 -3.96 0.84 4.72
CA VAL A 73 -4.70 -0.21 5.43
C VAL A 73 -6.08 0.28 5.85
N ALA A 74 -6.17 1.49 6.42
CA ALA A 74 -7.44 2.09 6.83
C ALA A 74 -8.37 2.32 5.64
N TYR A 75 -7.86 2.84 4.53
CA TYR A 75 -8.62 3.05 3.31
C TYR A 75 -9.19 1.72 2.78
N LEU A 76 -8.34 0.69 2.64
CA LEU A 76 -8.75 -0.62 2.15
C LEU A 76 -9.78 -1.29 3.07
N LYS A 77 -9.66 -1.10 4.39
CA LYS A 77 -10.63 -1.58 5.37
C LYS A 77 -12.03 -0.97 5.20
N THR A 78 -12.14 0.24 4.62
CA THR A 78 -13.45 0.84 4.30
C THR A 78 -14.07 0.31 3.00
N LYS A 79 -13.29 -0.43 2.18
CA LYS A 79 -13.72 -0.95 0.87
C LYS A 79 -13.98 -2.47 0.87
N LEU A 80 -13.50 -3.18 1.89
CA LEU A 80 -13.53 -4.65 2.05
C LEU A 80 -14.44 -5.11 3.20
#